data_AF-A0A954BMW9-F1
#
_entry.id   AF-A0A954BMW9-F1
#
_cell.length_a   1.000
_cell.length_b   1.000
_cell.length_c   1.000
_cell.angle_alpha   90.00
_cell.angle_beta   90.00
_cell.angle_gamma   90.00
#
_symmetry.space_group_name_H-M   'P 1'
#
loop_
_entity.id
_entity.type
_entity.pdbx_description
1 polymer ?
#
loop_
_entity_poly.entity_id
_entity_poly.type
_entity_poly.pdbx_seq_one_letter_code
_entity_poly.pdbx_strand_id
1 'polypeptide(L)' 'MSVIDRTARSFLLTELITGMALTLRYMFRPKATLNYPYEKGLLSPRFRGEHALRRYPNGEERC' A
#
# COMPACT_ATOMS: atom_id res chain seq x y z
N MET A 1 36.27 4.97 8.65
CA MET A 1 36.11 5.86 7.48
C MET A 1 37.23 6.87 7.51
N SER A 2 38.11 6.83 6.52
CA SER A 2 39.22 7.79 6.40
C SER A 2 38.66 9.20 6.15
N VAL A 3 39.43 10.23 6.51
CA VAL A 3 39.04 11.64 6.28
C VAL A 3 38.74 11.88 4.79
N ILE A 4 39.49 11.22 3.91
CA ILE A 4 39.34 11.28 2.45
C ILE A 4 37.99 10.71 1.97
N ASP A 5 37.51 9.61 2.56
CA ASP A 5 36.20 9.03 2.23
C ASP A 5 35.06 9.98 2.64
N ARG A 6 35.17 10.61 3.82
CA ARG A 6 34.16 11.58 4.28
C ARG A 6 34.12 12.84 3.41
N THR A 7 35.27 13.39 3.03
CA THR A 7 35.32 14.57 2.14
C THR A 7 34.80 14.24 0.74
N ALA A 8 35.12 13.07 0.21
CA ALA A 8 34.62 12.60 -1.09
C ALA A 8 33.10 12.42 -1.08
N ARG A 9 32.51 11.79 -0.04
CA ARG A 9 31.05 11.65 0.08
C ARG A 9 30.32 12.98 0.16
N SER A 10 30.85 13.93 0.92
CA SER A 10 30.26 15.27 1.05
C SER A 10 30.36 16.07 -0.24
N PHE A 11 31.48 16.00 -0.97
CA PHE A 11 31.68 16.75 -2.20
C PHE A 11 30.92 16.15 -3.39
N LEU A 12 30.91 14.82 -3.51
CA LEU A 12 30.24 14.09 -4.61
C LEU A 12 28.77 13.76 -4.31
N LEU A 13 28.26 14.16 -3.14
CA LEU A 13 26.86 13.96 -2.72
C LEU A 13 26.38 12.52 -2.93
N THR A 14 27.24 11.54 -2.63
CA THR A 14 26.97 10.13 -2.95
C THR A 14 25.71 9.61 -2.26
N GLU A 15 25.42 10.10 -1.05
CA GLU A 15 24.20 9.77 -0.30
C GLU A 15 22.92 10.30 -0.98
N LEU A 16 23.02 11.39 -1.74
CA LEU A 16 21.89 11.93 -2.49
C LEU A 16 21.62 11.09 -3.74
N ILE A 17 22.68 10.65 -4.40
CA ILE A 17 22.59 9.75 -5.56
C ILE A 17 21.99 8.39 -5.15
N THR A 18 22.39 7.83 -4.01
CA THR A 18 21.81 6.57 -3.52
C THR A 18 20.32 6.73 -3.20
N GLY A 19 19.91 7.86 -2.60
CA GLY A 19 18.50 8.20 -2.39
C GLY A 19 17.71 8.31 -3.70
N MET A 20 18.24 9.02 -4.70
CA MET A 20 17.60 9.15 -6.02
C MET A 20 17.54 7.82 -6.77
N ALA A 21 18.57 6.98 -6.67
CA ALA A 21 18.55 5.64 -7.27
C ALA A 21 17.44 4.78 -6.65
N LEU A 22 17.17 4.93 -5.35
CA LEU A 22 16.07 4.24 -4.69
C LEU A 22 14.71 4.71 -5.21
N THR A 23 14.47 6.02 -5.31
CA THR A 23 13.21 6.56 -5.83
C THR A 23 12.98 6.16 -7.28
N LEU A 24 14.03 6.23 -8.11
CA LEU A 24 14.00 5.80 -9.50
C LEU A 24 13.64 4.30 -9.62
N ARG A 25 14.19 3.45 -8.74
CA ARG A 25 13.84 2.02 -8.71
C ARG A 25 12.36 1.79 -8.42
N TYR A 26 11.75 2.53 -7.49
CA TYR A 26 10.32 2.40 -7.19
C TYR A 26 9.43 3.03 -8.27
N MET A 27 9.93 3.99 -9.04
CA MET A 27 9.20 4.58 -10.17
C MET A 27 8.82 3.51 -11.20
N PHE A 28 9.75 2.60 -11.51
CA PHE A 28 9.57 1.51 -12.47
C PHE A 28 8.98 0.22 -11.87
N ARG A 29 8.71 0.16 -10.56
CA ARG A 29 8.01 -0.98 -9.98
C ARG A 29 6.52 -0.97 -10.35
N PRO A 30 5.90 -2.16 -10.48
CA PRO A 30 4.46 -2.26 -10.70
C PRO A 30 3.71 -1.58 -9.55
N LYS A 31 2.63 -0.86 -9.90
CA LYS A 31 1.81 -0.13 -8.93
C LYS A 31 0.90 -1.12 -8.20
N ALA A 32 0.70 -0.91 -6.90
CA ALA A 32 -0.21 -1.70 -6.07
C ALA A 32 -1.67 -1.17 -6.12
N THR A 33 -1.99 -0.31 -7.09
CA THR A 33 -3.29 0.34 -7.23
C THR A 33 -4.32 -0.63 -7.81
N LEU A 34 -5.47 -0.77 -7.16
CA LEU A 34 -6.61 -1.53 -7.65
C LEU A 34 -7.49 -0.63 -8.54
N ASN A 35 -8.05 -1.19 -9.61
CA ASN A 35 -8.92 -0.46 -10.52
C ASN A 35 -10.38 -0.36 -9.99
N TYR A 36 -10.60 0.39 -8.92
CA TYR A 36 -11.95 0.64 -8.40
C TYR A 36 -12.77 1.49 -9.39
N PRO A 37 -14.05 1.19 -9.68
CA PRO A 37 -14.95 0.22 -9.01
C PRO A 37 -14.96 -1.20 -9.58
N TYR A 38 -14.18 -1.47 -10.63
CA TYR A 38 -14.15 -2.75 -11.34
C TYR A 38 -13.42 -3.85 -10.55
N GLU A 39 -12.40 -3.47 -9.80
CA GLU A 39 -11.64 -4.33 -8.88
C GLU A 39 -11.83 -3.82 -7.44
N LYS A 40 -12.24 -4.72 -6.54
CA LYS A 40 -12.42 -4.42 -5.10
C LYS A 40 -11.41 -5.21 -4.27
N GLY A 41 -11.04 -4.65 -3.12
CA GLY A 41 -10.17 -5.34 -2.17
C GLY A 41 -10.83 -6.59 -1.58
N LEU A 42 -9.99 -7.52 -1.11
CA LEU A 42 -10.46 -8.74 -0.44
C LEU A 42 -11.13 -8.38 0.90
N LEU A 43 -12.38 -8.82 1.09
CA LEU A 43 -13.10 -8.67 2.35
C LEU A 43 -13.14 -10.01 3.10
N SER A 44 -12.90 -9.96 4.41
CA SER A 44 -13.08 -11.14 5.27
C SER A 44 -14.57 -11.44 5.48
N PRO A 45 -14.98 -12.70 5.72
CA PRO A 45 -16.38 -13.05 6.01
C PRO A 45 -16.94 -12.40 7.29
N ARG A 46 -16.06 -11.85 8.13
CA ARG A 46 -16.40 -11.13 9.37
C ARG A 46 -16.45 -9.61 9.16
N PHE A 47 -16.34 -9.13 7.93
CA PHE A 47 -16.48 -7.72 7.62
C PHE A 47 -17.85 -7.21 8.08
N ARG A 48 -17.84 -6.12 8.83
CA ARG A 48 -19.05 -5.44 9.30
C ARG A 48 -19.37 -4.32 8.32
N GLY A 49 -20.48 -4.44 7.62
CA GLY A 49 -21.00 -3.43 6.72
C GLY A 49 -22.32 -2.88 7.25
N GLU A 50 -23.26 -2.68 6.33
CA GLU A 50 -24.61 -2.22 6.65
C GLU A 50 -25.40 -3.25 7.48
N HIS A 51 -26.19 -2.76 8.43
CA HIS A 51 -27.07 -3.58 9.24
C HIS A 51 -28.33 -3.95 8.46
N ALA A 52 -28.71 -5.23 8.49
CA ALA A 52 -29.94 -5.73 7.88
C ALA A 52 -30.69 -6.66 8.83
N LEU A 53 -32.01 -6.45 8.96
CA LEU A 53 -32.90 -7.36 9.67
C LEU A 53 -33.02 -8.68 8.90
N ARG A 54 -33.09 -9.80 9.64
CA ARG A 54 -33.19 -11.16 9.06
C ARG A 54 -34.61 -11.70 9.25
N ARG A 55 -35.06 -12.51 8.29
CA ARG A 55 -36.32 -13.26 8.35
C ARG A 55 -36.06 -14.76 8.55
N TYR A 56 -37.06 -15.51 8.98
CA TYR A 56 -37.06 -16.97 8.95
C TYR A 56 -37.29 -17.49 7.51
N PRO A 57 -37.02 -18.78 7.21
CA PRO A 57 -37.28 -19.36 5.89
C PRO A 57 -38.77 -19.35 5.47
N ASN A 58 -39.70 -19.26 6.43
CA ASN A 58 -41.14 -19.12 6.20
C ASN A 58 -41.57 -17.67 5.88
N GLY A 59 -40.64 -16.70 5.90
CA GLY A 59 -40.90 -15.29 5.60
C GLY A 59 -41.29 -14.42 6.81
N GLU A 60 -41.49 -15.00 7.99
CA GLU A 60 -41.79 -14.28 9.23
C GLU A 60 -40.53 -13.54 9.75
N GLU A 61 -40.73 -12.39 10.39
CA GLU A 61 -39.61 -11.63 10.98
C GLU A 61 -39.02 -12.34 12.21
N ARG A 62 -37.70 -12.16 12.43
CA ARG A 62 -37.02 -12.73 13.61
C ARG A 62 -37.00 -11.81 14.82
N CYS A 63 -37.57 -10.61 14.69
CA CYS A 63 -37.56 -9.59 15.74
C CYS A 63 -38.54 -9.95 16.87
#